data_AF-A0A523IY16-F1
#
_entry.id   AF-A0A523IY16-F1
#
_cell.length_a   1.000
_cell.length_b   1.000
_cell.length_c   1.000
_cell.angle_alpha   90.00
_cell.angle_beta   90.00
_cell.angle_gamma   90.00
#
_symmetry.space_group_name_H-M   'P 1'
#
loop_
_entity.id
_entity.type
_entity.pdbx_description
1 polymer ?
#
loop_
_entity_poly.entity_id
_entity_poly.type
_entity_poly.pdbx_seq_one_letter_code
_entity_poly.pdbx_strand_id
1 'polypeptide(L)'
;MKKCPKCGTDLKLKVIGSIEIDECESCKGIWLDKGELREAKDLADPNLNWLDFEIWKHPEKFNSKQSDIQCPTCNIPTVGIEYGHTGVNIDYCKN
;
A
#
# COMPACT_ATOMS: atom_id res chain seq x y z
N MET A 1 12.22 -13.60 0.03
CA MET A 1 12.61 -12.19 -0.17
C MET A 1 11.63 -11.58 -1.14
N LYS A 2 10.93 -10.50 -0.77
CA LYS A 2 9.89 -9.91 -1.61
C LYS A 2 10.53 -9.18 -2.79
N LYS A 3 9.98 -9.35 -3.99
CA LYS A 3 10.43 -8.64 -5.19
C LYS A 3 9.51 -7.46 -5.46
N CYS A 4 10.08 -6.32 -5.84
CA CYS A 4 9.30 -5.17 -6.25
C CYS A 4 8.44 -5.53 -7.46
N PRO A 5 7.11 -5.40 -7.38
CA PRO A 5 6.25 -5.83 -8.48
C PRO A 5 6.31 -4.90 -9.70
N LYS A 6 6.91 -3.71 -9.55
CA LYS A 6 7.09 -2.74 -10.65
C LYS A 6 8.35 -3.01 -11.48
N CYS A 7 9.46 -3.44 -10.86
CA CYS A 7 10.76 -3.53 -11.53
C CYS A 7 11.55 -4.82 -11.24
N GLY A 8 11.05 -5.71 -10.38
CA GLY A 8 11.66 -7.02 -10.09
C GLY A 8 12.87 -6.99 -9.15
N THR A 9 13.34 -5.82 -8.70
CA THR A 9 14.43 -5.69 -7.72
C THR A 9 13.99 -6.20 -6.34
N ASP A 10 14.91 -6.71 -5.52
CA ASP A 10 14.59 -7.05 -4.13
C ASP A 10 14.12 -5.83 -3.34
N LEU A 11 13.02 -5.99 -2.62
CA LEU A 11 12.60 -5.01 -1.62
C LEU A 11 13.52 -5.12 -0.40
N LYS A 12 13.87 -3.96 0.17
CA LYS A 12 14.70 -3.83 1.35
C LYS A 12 13.84 -3.35 2.51
N LEU A 13 13.99 -4.02 3.64
CA LEU A 13 13.38 -3.58 4.88
C LEU A 13 13.99 -2.26 5.33
N LYS A 14 13.13 -1.30 5.64
CA LYS A 14 13.48 0.02 6.15
C LYS A 14 12.58 0.34 7.33
N VAL A 15 13.14 0.98 8.34
CA VAL A 15 12.39 1.38 9.53
C VAL A 15 12.07 2.86 9.45
N ILE A 16 10.79 3.20 9.53
CA ILE A 16 10.31 4.58 9.67
C ILE A 16 9.69 4.72 11.07
N GLY A 17 10.37 5.43 11.96
CA GLY A 17 9.98 5.47 13.37
C GLY A 17 10.10 4.09 14.02
N SER A 18 8.97 3.45 14.30
CA SER A 18 8.90 2.08 14.87
C SER A 18 8.35 1.04 13.90
N ILE A 19 8.14 1.39 12.63
CA ILE A 19 7.42 0.54 11.66
C ILE A 19 8.39 0.06 10.60
N GLU A 20 8.35 -1.24 10.34
CA GLU A 20 9.07 -1.87 9.25
C GLU A 20 8.27 -1.69 7.97
N ILE A 21 8.94 -1.29 6.88
CA ILE A 21 8.36 -1.13 5.56
C ILE A 21 9.28 -1.75 4.51
N ASP A 22 8.73 -2.15 3.37
CA ASP A 22 9.51 -2.66 2.25
C ASP A 22 9.73 -1.56 1.20
N GLU A 23 10.96 -1.10 1.02
CA GLU A 23 11.32 -0.08 0.03
C GLU A 23 12.09 -0.71 -1.15
N CYS A 24 11.73 -0.33 -2.37
CA CYS A 24 12.50 -0.66 -3.56
C CYS A 24 13.59 0.39 -3.81
N GLU A 25 14.86 0.00 -3.72
CA GLU A 25 15.97 0.94 -3.92
C GLU A 25 16.08 1.43 -5.38
N SER A 26 15.52 0.70 -6.35
CA SER A 26 15.56 1.02 -7.78
C SER A 26 14.47 2.02 -8.18
N CYS A 27 13.19 1.68 -7.98
CA CYS A 27 12.07 2.52 -8.41
C CYS A 27 11.52 3.44 -7.30
N LYS A 28 12.07 3.35 -6.08
CA LYS A 28 11.64 4.08 -4.88
C LYS A 28 10.18 3.83 -4.46
N GLY A 29 9.58 2.76 -4.96
CA GLY A 29 8.26 2.30 -4.52
C GLY A 29 8.31 1.74 -3.10
N ILE A 30 7.26 2.00 -2.33
CA ILE A 30 7.08 1.49 -0.97
C ILE A 30 5.97 0.45 -1.01
N TRP A 31 6.20 -0.68 -0.36
CA TRP A 31 5.23 -1.71 -0.10
C TRP A 31 5.00 -1.80 1.41
N LEU A 32 3.74 -1.80 1.82
CA LEU A 32 3.31 -1.90 3.21
C LEU A 32 2.53 -3.19 3.36
N ASP A 33 2.91 -4.01 4.33
CA ASP A 33 2.14 -5.19 4.70
C ASP A 33 0.86 -4.80 5.44
N LYS A 34 0.04 -5.82 5.67
CA LYS A 34 -1.25 -5.68 6.35
C LYS A 34 -1.05 -5.10 7.74
N GLY A 35 -1.56 -3.88 7.95
CA GLY A 35 -1.53 -3.18 9.24
C GLY A 35 -0.49 -2.06 9.31
N GLU A 36 0.62 -2.17 8.55
CA GLU A 36 1.72 -1.20 8.60
C GLU A 36 1.30 0.20 8.17
N LEU A 37 0.42 0.33 7.16
CA LEU A 37 -0.11 1.63 6.75
C LEU A 37 -0.90 2.31 7.88
N ARG A 38 -1.69 1.54 8.64
CA ARG A 38 -2.45 2.07 9.78
C ARG A 38 -1.51 2.51 10.89
N GLU A 39 -0.52 1.69 11.23
CA GLU A 39 0.48 2.04 12.22
C GLU A 39 1.28 3.29 11.82
N ALA A 40 1.67 3.39 10.53
CA ALA A 40 2.42 4.53 10.00
C ALA A 40 1.64 5.82 10.09
N LYS A 41 0.34 5.74 9.78
CA LYS A 41 -0.58 6.86 9.97
C LYS A 41 -0.69 7.25 11.44
N ASP A 42 -0.94 6.30 12.33
CA ASP A 42 -1.18 6.56 13.75
C ASP A 42 0.07 7.13 14.43
N LEU A 43 1.26 6.71 13.99
CA LEU A 43 2.53 7.27 14.42
C LEU A 43 2.77 8.68 13.87
N ALA A 44 2.39 8.94 12.61
CA ALA A 44 2.58 10.25 11.98
C ALA A 44 1.70 11.33 12.61
N ASP A 45 0.42 11.01 12.88
CA ASP A 45 -0.49 11.87 13.64
C ASP A 45 -1.66 11.01 14.19
N PRO A 46 -1.75 10.85 15.53
CA PRO A 46 -2.82 10.08 16.18
C PRO A 46 -4.24 10.61 15.90
N ASN A 47 -4.39 11.84 15.42
CA ASN A 47 -5.69 12.42 15.06
C ASN A 47 -6.15 12.01 13.66
N LEU A 48 -5.32 11.31 12.88
CA LEU A 48 -5.67 10.82 11.56
C LEU A 48 -6.56 9.56 11.59
N ASN A 49 -7.13 9.17 12.73
CA ASN A 49 -8.06 8.04 12.85
C ASN A 49 -9.27 8.13 11.89
N TRP A 50 -9.65 9.34 11.46
CA TRP A 50 -10.66 9.52 10.42
C TRP A 50 -10.27 8.90 9.06
N LEU A 51 -8.97 8.73 8.78
CA LEU A 51 -8.46 8.01 7.60
C LEU A 51 -8.55 6.49 7.73
N ASP A 52 -9.03 5.94 8.86
CA ASP A 52 -9.44 4.54 8.95
C ASP A 52 -10.72 4.27 8.13
N PHE A 53 -10.93 5.05 7.07
CA PHE A 53 -11.82 4.72 5.97
C PHE A 53 -11.39 3.37 5.43
N GLU A 54 -12.10 2.35 5.87
CA GLU A 54 -12.11 1.09 5.16
C GLU A 54 -12.70 1.40 3.78
N ILE A 55 -11.82 1.46 2.78
CA ILE A 55 -12.17 1.48 1.35
C ILE A 55 -13.26 0.42 1.06
N TRP A 56 -13.21 -0.68 1.80
CA TRP A 56 -14.13 -1.83 1.79
C TRP A 56 -15.54 -1.55 2.31
N LYS A 57 -15.74 -0.52 3.15
CA LYS A 57 -17.05 -0.13 3.67
C LYS A 57 -17.84 0.75 2.70
N HIS A 58 -17.16 1.36 1.73
CA HIS A 58 -17.78 2.22 0.71
C HIS A 58 -17.23 1.97 -0.69
N PRO A 59 -17.22 0.73 -1.19
CA PRO A 59 -16.67 0.40 -2.51
C PRO A 59 -17.35 1.17 -3.66
N GLU A 60 -18.59 1.60 -3.47
CA GLU A 60 -19.34 2.43 -4.41
C GLU A 60 -18.74 3.83 -4.63
N LYS A 61 -17.92 4.30 -3.69
CA LYS A 61 -17.29 5.63 -3.74
C LYS A 61 -15.91 5.62 -4.40
N PHE A 62 -15.40 4.45 -4.74
CA PHE A 62 -14.06 4.30 -5.32
C PHE A 62 -14.14 3.62 -6.68
N ASN A 63 -13.59 4.29 -7.70
CA ASN A 63 -13.38 3.66 -9.00
C ASN A 63 -12.21 2.67 -8.88
N SER A 64 -12.53 1.41 -8.58
CA SER A 64 -11.53 0.34 -8.48
C SER A 64 -11.31 -0.34 -9.83
N LYS A 65 -10.06 -0.50 -10.24
CA LYS A 65 -9.67 -1.28 -11.42
C LYS A 65 -8.65 -2.34 -11.05
N GLN A 66 -8.65 -3.46 -11.77
CA GLN A 66 -7.54 -4.40 -11.67
C GLN A 66 -6.25 -3.69 -12.10
N SER A 67 -5.23 -3.78 -11.25
CA SER A 67 -3.94 -3.16 -11.50
C SER A 67 -3.00 -4.13 -12.20
N ASP A 68 -2.01 -3.59 -12.92
CA ASP A 68 -0.92 -4.35 -13.52
C ASP A 68 0.11 -4.82 -12.45
N ILE A 69 -0.06 -4.40 -11.20
CA ILE A 69 0.80 -4.75 -10.07
C ILE A 69 0.33 -6.06 -9.42
N GLN A 70 1.26 -6.99 -9.20
CA GLN A 70 1.01 -8.22 -8.44
C GLN A 70 1.48 -8.07 -6.99
N CYS A 71 0.77 -8.69 -6.05
CA CYS A 71 1.20 -8.74 -4.66
C CYS A 71 2.51 -9.53 -4.55
N PRO A 72 3.60 -8.97 -3.97
CA PRO A 72 4.90 -9.64 -3.89
C PRO A 72 4.92 -10.80 -2.89
N THR A 73 3.89 -10.93 -2.06
CA THR A 73 3.72 -12.01 -1.07
C THR A 73 2.81 -13.12 -1.61
N CYS A 74 1.65 -12.76 -2.14
CA CYS A 74 0.62 -13.72 -2.56
C CYS A 74 0.69 -14.09 -4.05
N ASN A 75 1.41 -13.29 -4.86
CA ASN A 75 1.50 -13.41 -6.31
C ASN A 75 0.15 -13.36 -7.04
N ILE A 76 -0.81 -12.59 -6.51
CA ILE A 76 -2.12 -12.33 -7.14
C ILE A 76 -2.21 -10.89 -7.62
N PRO A 77 -3.04 -10.58 -8.63
CA PRO A 77 -3.27 -9.21 -9.07
C PRO A 77 -3.81 -8.34 -7.93
N THR A 78 -3.25 -7.14 -7.79
CA THR A 78 -3.77 -6.11 -6.88
C THR A 78 -4.91 -5.35 -7.53
N VAL A 79 -5.64 -4.60 -6.71
CA VAL A 79 -6.65 -3.65 -7.19
C VAL A 79 -6.17 -2.25 -6.91
N GLY A 80 -6.15 -1.45 -7.97
CA GLY A 80 -5.79 -0.04 -7.92
C GLY A 80 -7.02 0.82 -7.67
N ILE A 81 -6.88 1.79 -6.77
CA ILE A 81 -7.86 2.85 -6.51
C ILE A 81 -7.17 4.20 -6.50
N GLU A 82 -7.90 5.26 -6.82
CA GLU A 82 -7.47 6.62 -6.51
C GLU A 82 -7.99 7.03 -5.14
N TYR A 83 -7.13 7.61 -4.31
CA TYR A 83 -7.52 8.17 -3.03
C TYR A 83 -8.31 9.48 -3.26
N GLY A 84 -9.64 9.36 -3.32
CA GLY A 84 -10.53 10.47 -3.64
C GLY A 84 -10.26 11.03 -5.03
N HIS A 85 -9.92 12.32 -5.11
CA HIS A 85 -9.52 13.03 -6.35
C HIS A 85 -8.15 13.69 -6.18
N THR A 86 -7.28 13.06 -5.38
CA THR A 86 -5.96 13.61 -5.04
C THR A 86 -4.88 13.28 -6.07
N GLY A 87 -5.15 12.38 -7.02
CA GLY A 87 -4.18 11.81 -7.94
C GLY A 87 -3.28 10.73 -7.31
N VAL A 88 -3.41 10.46 -6.01
CA VAL A 88 -2.67 9.39 -5.33
C VAL A 88 -3.31 8.04 -5.64
N ASN A 89 -2.57 7.14 -6.29
CA ASN A 89 -3.01 5.78 -6.59
C ASN A 89 -2.52 4.81 -5.52
N ILE A 90 -3.41 3.93 -5.07
CA ILE A 90 -3.13 2.90 -4.07
C ILE A 90 -3.46 1.54 -4.70
N ASP A 91 -2.48 0.66 -4.74
CA ASP A 91 -2.65 -0.74 -5.12
C ASP A 91 -2.76 -1.59 -3.85
N TYR A 92 -3.85 -2.34 -3.70
CA TYR A 92 -4.07 -3.18 -2.53
C TYR A 92 -4.26 -4.66 -2.90
N CYS A 93 -3.80 -5.54 -2.00
CA CYS A 93 -4.03 -6.99 -2.08
C CYS A 93 -5.40 -7.36 -1.47
N LYS A 94 -6.15 -8.25 -2.12
CA LYS A 94 -7.48 -8.70 -1.67
C LYS A 94 -7.49 -9.90 -0.71
N ASN A 95 -6.37 -10.61 -0.60
CA ASN A 95 -6.21 -11.76 0.30
C ASN A 95 -5.67 -11.36 1.67
#